data_AF-H2B1J7-F1
#
_entry.id   AF-H2B1J7-F1
#
_cell.length_a   1.000
_cell.length_b   1.000
_cell.length_c   1.000
_cell.angle_alpha   90.00
_cell.angle_beta   90.00
_cell.angle_gamma   90.00
#
_symmetry.space_group_name_H-M   'P 1'
#
loop_
_entity.id
_entity.type
_entity.pdbx_description
1 polymer ?
#
loop_
_entity_poly.entity_id
_entity_poly.type
_entity_poly.pdbx_seq_one_letter_code
_entity_poly.pdbx_strand_id
1 'polypeptide(L)'
;MVAKKRNTLRNKVSSKINSHSILENLQNDIDVQLPEDPKAFLHQPKETKREKQLNKQSAFISRVQEKSMGMDPSFAGISKSSIRRRKRKMRDNLKPRMDDLLVSLEREDDLRDITQNTGEHADDEETRKRNRANVTKVVSRNEPGSVLTRRNEPSIRNKKGAKTLQIKETERFNQVLKNQLFQTNTFGALREVIKMQKR
;
A
#
# COMPACT_ATOMS: atom_id res chain seq x y z
N MET A 1 -22.61 11.26 -13.66
CA MET A 1 -22.14 9.90 -13.99
C MET A 1 -20.75 10.01 -14.58
N VAL A 2 -19.72 9.42 -13.96
CA VAL A 2 -18.33 9.54 -14.43
C VAL A 2 -18.02 8.39 -15.39
N ALA A 3 -17.76 8.72 -16.66
CA ALA A 3 -17.45 7.73 -17.69
C ALA A 3 -16.18 6.93 -17.32
N LYS A 4 -16.33 5.62 -17.17
CA LYS A 4 -15.20 4.71 -16.93
C LYS A 4 -14.33 4.66 -18.18
N LYS A 5 -13.17 5.35 -18.15
CA LYS A 5 -12.18 5.33 -19.23
C LYS A 5 -11.69 3.89 -19.45
N ARG A 6 -12.06 3.27 -20.59
CA ARG A 6 -11.66 1.89 -20.92
C ARG A 6 -10.18 1.86 -21.31
N ASN A 7 -9.40 1.11 -20.56
CA ASN A 7 -7.96 0.95 -20.78
C ASN A 7 -7.71 -0.13 -21.84
N THR A 8 -7.82 0.25 -23.11
CA THR A 8 -7.57 -0.63 -24.27
C THR A 8 -6.07 -0.75 -24.58
N LEU A 9 -5.67 -1.81 -25.29
CA LEU A 9 -4.28 -2.00 -25.71
C LEU A 9 -3.71 -0.80 -26.50
N ARG A 10 -4.53 -0.16 -27.37
CA ARG A 10 -4.12 1.08 -28.08
C ARG A 10 -3.77 2.22 -27.13
N ASN A 11 -4.51 2.38 -26.03
CA ASN A 11 -4.24 3.42 -25.04
C ASN A 11 -2.99 3.13 -24.19
N LYS A 12 -2.58 1.87 -24.06
CA LYS A 12 -1.34 1.47 -23.35
C LYS A 12 -0.09 1.64 -24.20
N VAL A 13 -0.21 1.45 -25.51
CA VAL A 13 0.92 1.64 -26.45
C VAL A 13 1.19 3.13 -26.63
N SER A 14 0.14 3.95 -26.82
CA SER A 14 0.28 5.41 -26.92
C SER A 14 0.89 6.05 -25.66
N SER A 15 0.54 5.60 -24.46
CA SER A 15 1.15 6.11 -23.22
C SER A 15 2.65 5.78 -23.08
N LYS A 16 3.13 4.70 -23.72
CA LYS A 16 4.56 4.33 -23.72
C LYS A 16 5.38 5.11 -24.74
N ILE A 17 4.78 5.49 -25.85
CA ILE A 17 5.44 6.32 -26.88
C ILE A 17 5.67 7.73 -26.31
N ASN A 18 4.68 8.30 -25.62
CA ASN A 18 4.80 9.63 -25.02
C ASN A 18 5.71 9.70 -23.78
N SER A 19 6.14 8.57 -23.21
CA SER A 19 7.15 8.57 -22.13
C SER A 19 8.59 8.63 -22.66
N HIS A 20 8.82 8.35 -23.95
CA HIS A 20 10.14 8.45 -24.56
C HIS A 20 10.48 9.88 -25.02
N SER A 21 9.48 10.72 -25.32
CA SER A 21 9.71 12.10 -25.75
C SER A 21 10.25 13.02 -24.64
N ILE A 22 10.12 12.64 -23.36
CA ILE A 22 10.68 13.42 -22.24
C ILE A 22 12.20 13.23 -22.13
N LEU A 23 12.74 12.11 -22.60
CA LEU A 23 14.19 11.86 -22.65
C LEU A 23 14.83 12.44 -23.92
N GLU A 24 14.11 12.47 -25.05
CA GLU A 24 14.59 13.12 -26.28
C GLU A 24 14.68 14.65 -26.16
N ASN A 25 13.82 15.29 -25.35
CA ASN A 25 13.84 16.74 -25.17
C ASN A 25 15.03 17.26 -24.33
N LEU A 26 15.80 16.41 -23.67
CA LEU A 26 17.03 16.80 -22.94
C LEU A 26 18.31 16.66 -23.78
N GLN A 27 18.21 16.10 -24.99
CA GLN A 27 19.36 15.85 -25.88
C GLN A 27 19.46 16.82 -27.06
N ASN A 28 18.53 17.75 -27.21
CA ASN A 28 18.48 18.68 -28.37
C ASN A 28 19.22 20.02 -28.16
N ASP A 29 19.82 20.27 -26.99
CA ASP A 29 20.52 21.55 -26.68
C ASP A 29 22.05 21.45 -26.68
N ILE A 30 22.62 20.36 -27.20
CA ILE A 30 24.06 20.29 -27.46
C ILE A 30 24.26 19.99 -28.94
N ASP A 31 24.42 21.06 -29.71
CA ASP A 31 24.75 21.04 -31.13
C ASP A 31 26.22 20.60 -31.30
N VAL A 32 26.51 19.35 -30.93
CA VAL A 32 27.76 18.69 -31.31
C VAL A 32 27.58 18.28 -32.76
N GLN A 33 28.18 19.03 -33.68
CA GLN A 33 28.38 18.57 -35.05
C GLN A 33 29.29 17.35 -35.02
N LEU A 34 28.70 16.18 -34.82
CA LEU A 34 29.37 14.91 -35.08
C LEU A 34 29.59 14.81 -36.60
N PRO A 35 30.77 14.37 -37.06
CA PRO A 35 31.00 14.12 -38.47
C PRO A 35 29.97 13.12 -39.00
N GLU A 36 29.52 13.33 -40.24
CA GLU A 36 28.57 12.43 -40.90
C GLU A 36 29.14 11.00 -40.90
N ASP A 37 28.57 10.12 -40.08
CA ASP A 37 29.00 8.72 -40.02
C ASP A 37 28.60 8.06 -41.35
N PRO A 38 29.56 7.60 -42.17
CA PRO A 38 29.26 6.97 -43.46
C PRO A 38 28.42 5.69 -43.34
N LYS A 39 28.18 5.20 -42.11
CA LYS A 39 27.33 4.04 -41.80
C LYS A 39 26.03 4.39 -41.07
N ALA A 40 25.67 5.67 -40.95
CA ALA A 40 24.44 6.10 -40.26
C ALA A 40 23.16 5.43 -40.79
N PHE A 41 23.12 5.12 -42.09
CA PHE A 41 21.99 4.43 -42.74
C PHE A 41 22.11 2.90 -42.78
N LEU A 42 23.27 2.36 -42.39
CA LEU A 42 23.53 0.92 -42.41
C LEU A 42 23.15 0.33 -41.05
N HIS A 43 22.00 -0.35 -41.02
CA HIS A 43 21.47 -0.95 -39.80
C HIS A 43 22.27 -2.20 -39.41
N GLN A 44 23.47 -2.00 -38.87
CA GLN A 44 24.35 -3.07 -38.42
C GLN A 44 23.78 -3.71 -37.13
N PRO A 45 23.61 -5.04 -37.10
CA PRO A 45 23.21 -5.71 -35.88
C PRO A 45 24.32 -5.56 -34.84
N LYS A 46 24.03 -4.84 -33.74
CA LYS A 46 24.96 -4.61 -32.62
C LYS A 46 25.41 -5.90 -31.91
N GLU A 47 24.63 -6.97 -32.05
CA GLU A 47 24.88 -8.25 -31.40
C GLU A 47 24.58 -9.39 -32.36
N THR A 48 25.38 -10.46 -32.28
CA THR A 48 25.17 -11.68 -33.05
C THR A 48 23.98 -12.48 -32.49
N LYS A 49 23.42 -13.41 -33.28
CA LYS A 49 22.36 -14.32 -32.80
C LYS A 49 22.81 -15.15 -31.60
N ARG A 50 24.08 -15.59 -31.61
CA ARG A 50 24.70 -16.37 -30.53
C ARG A 50 24.78 -15.54 -29.24
N GLU A 51 25.22 -14.30 -29.35
CA GLU A 51 25.31 -13.37 -28.23
C GLU A 51 23.93 -13.03 -27.65
N LYS A 52 22.93 -12.77 -28.48
CA LYS A 52 21.55 -12.58 -28.03
C LYS A 52 20.99 -13.78 -27.28
N GLN A 53 21.34 -15.00 -27.71
CA GLN A 53 20.94 -16.22 -27.01
C GLN A 53 21.64 -16.35 -25.66
N LEU A 54 22.94 -16.05 -25.61
CA LEU A 54 23.74 -16.07 -24.39
C LEU A 54 23.24 -15.02 -23.39
N ASN A 55 22.97 -13.79 -23.83
CA ASN A 55 22.41 -12.71 -23.01
C ASN A 55 21.02 -13.06 -22.45
N LYS A 56 20.17 -13.76 -23.22
CA LYS A 56 18.89 -14.26 -22.70
C LYS A 56 19.07 -15.34 -21.65
N GLN A 57 20.04 -16.25 -21.84
CA GLN A 57 20.33 -17.32 -20.88
C GLN A 57 20.93 -16.75 -19.59
N SER A 58 21.91 -15.85 -19.68
CA SER A 58 22.53 -15.21 -18.52
C SER A 58 21.52 -14.37 -17.73
N ALA A 59 20.67 -13.59 -18.41
CA ALA A 59 19.60 -12.81 -17.75
C ALA A 59 18.51 -13.69 -17.12
N PHE A 60 18.32 -14.92 -17.60
CA PHE A 60 17.43 -15.88 -16.96
C PHE A 60 18.07 -16.50 -15.72
N ILE A 61 19.33 -16.92 -15.82
CA ILE A 61 20.08 -17.50 -14.69
C ILE A 61 20.21 -16.47 -13.56
N SER A 62 20.51 -15.20 -13.87
CA SER A 62 20.60 -14.14 -12.86
C SER A 62 19.29 -13.97 -12.10
N ARG A 63 18.14 -13.94 -12.79
CA ARG A 63 16.81 -13.86 -12.16
C ARG A 63 16.49 -15.07 -11.30
N VAL A 64 16.95 -16.26 -11.68
CA VAL A 64 16.75 -17.49 -10.89
C VAL A 64 17.64 -17.46 -9.65
N GLN A 65 18.90 -17.03 -9.78
CA GLN A 65 19.83 -16.87 -8.68
C GLN A 65 19.36 -15.81 -7.68
N GLU A 66 18.95 -14.63 -8.15
CA GLU A 66 18.35 -13.58 -7.31
C GLU A 66 17.12 -14.10 -6.54
N LYS A 67 16.31 -14.94 -7.18
CA LYS A 67 15.13 -15.57 -6.57
C LYS A 67 15.50 -16.66 -5.55
N SER A 68 16.58 -17.42 -5.75
CA SER A 68 17.04 -18.46 -4.81
C SER A 68 17.84 -17.90 -3.65
N MET A 69 18.55 -16.79 -3.84
CA MET A 69 19.37 -16.15 -2.79
C MET A 69 18.57 -15.24 -1.85
N GLY A 70 17.25 -15.15 -2.00
CA GLY A 70 16.36 -14.54 -1.00
C GLY A 70 16.59 -13.04 -0.76
N MET A 71 17.32 -12.35 -1.64
CA MET A 71 17.73 -10.94 -1.44
C MET A 71 16.62 -9.90 -1.69
N ASP A 72 15.36 -10.31 -1.88
CA ASP A 72 14.26 -9.37 -2.05
C ASP A 72 13.05 -9.72 -1.14
N PRO A 73 12.75 -8.90 -0.11
CA PRO A 73 11.71 -9.21 0.87
C PRO A 73 10.28 -9.00 0.32
N SER A 74 10.13 -8.59 -0.95
CA SER A 74 8.85 -8.22 -1.52
C SER A 74 8.64 -8.75 -2.94
N PHE A 75 8.58 -10.09 -3.09
CA PHE A 75 7.98 -10.74 -4.26
C PHE A 75 8.55 -10.35 -5.64
N ALA A 76 9.81 -9.93 -5.72
CA ALA A 76 10.44 -9.64 -7.01
C ALA A 76 10.50 -10.91 -7.86
N GLY A 77 10.02 -10.82 -9.11
CA GLY A 77 10.00 -11.95 -10.06
C GLY A 77 8.72 -12.80 -10.08
N ILE A 78 7.74 -12.58 -9.19
CA ILE A 78 6.45 -13.28 -9.25
C ILE A 78 5.40 -12.39 -9.93
N SER A 79 4.79 -12.87 -11.01
CA SER A 79 3.75 -12.12 -11.70
C SER A 79 2.55 -11.84 -10.78
N LYS A 80 1.88 -10.70 -10.99
CA LYS A 80 0.68 -10.32 -10.21
C LYS A 80 -0.40 -11.42 -10.21
N SER A 81 -0.54 -12.19 -11.30
CA SER A 81 -1.50 -13.30 -11.35
C SER A 81 -1.08 -14.46 -10.46
N SER A 82 0.21 -14.80 -10.43
CA SER A 82 0.77 -15.85 -9.58
C SER A 82 0.64 -15.48 -8.10
N ILE A 83 0.92 -14.24 -7.72
CA ILE A 83 0.67 -13.75 -6.34
C ILE A 83 -0.81 -13.87 -5.97
N ARG A 84 -1.73 -13.47 -6.87
CA ARG A 84 -3.18 -13.59 -6.63
C ARG A 84 -3.62 -15.05 -6.46
N ARG A 85 -3.10 -15.96 -7.28
CA ARG A 85 -3.38 -17.40 -7.20
C ARG A 85 -2.86 -17.97 -5.88
N ARG A 86 -1.61 -17.66 -5.49
CA ARG A 86 -1.03 -18.07 -4.20
C ARG A 86 -1.86 -17.57 -3.02
N LYS A 87 -2.21 -16.28 -2.99
CA LYS A 87 -3.05 -15.70 -1.93
C LYS A 87 -4.45 -16.33 -1.87
N ARG A 88 -5.06 -16.62 -3.03
CA ARG A 88 -6.34 -17.31 -3.08
C ARG A 88 -6.22 -18.72 -2.49
N LYS A 89 -5.23 -19.51 -2.92
CA LYS A 89 -4.96 -20.85 -2.38
C LYS A 89 -4.71 -20.83 -0.88
N MET A 90 -3.90 -19.91 -0.37
CA MET A 90 -3.69 -19.78 1.08
C MET A 90 -4.99 -19.46 1.83
N ARG A 91 -5.81 -18.53 1.32
CA ARG A 91 -7.12 -18.27 1.93
C ARG A 91 -8.06 -19.47 1.87
N ASP A 92 -8.04 -20.23 0.78
CA ASP A 92 -8.88 -21.43 0.64
C ASP A 92 -8.40 -22.59 1.53
N ASN A 93 -7.14 -22.59 1.93
CA ASN A 93 -6.58 -23.52 2.92
C ASN A 93 -6.90 -23.08 4.36
N LEU A 94 -6.98 -21.77 4.62
CA LEU A 94 -7.33 -21.21 5.94
C LEU A 94 -8.84 -21.15 6.20
N LYS A 95 -9.67 -21.47 5.21
CA LYS A 95 -11.12 -21.61 5.45
C LYS A 95 -11.36 -22.86 6.31
N PRO A 96 -12.32 -22.82 7.24
CA PRO A 96 -12.70 -24.00 8.00
C PRO A 96 -13.07 -25.14 7.04
N ARG A 97 -12.45 -26.31 7.23
CA ARG A 97 -12.76 -27.54 6.51
C ARG A 97 -13.08 -28.63 7.53
N MET A 98 -14.10 -29.43 7.25
CA MET A 98 -14.47 -30.56 8.11
C MET A 98 -13.34 -31.57 8.25
N ASP A 99 -12.59 -31.79 7.17
CA ASP A 99 -11.42 -32.68 7.16
C ASP A 99 -10.35 -32.23 8.17
N ASP A 100 -10.18 -30.92 8.37
CA ASP A 100 -9.23 -30.36 9.33
C ASP A 100 -9.71 -30.52 10.77
N LEU A 101 -11.04 -30.54 11.00
CA LEU A 101 -11.62 -30.82 12.31
C LEU A 101 -11.45 -32.29 12.71
N LEU A 102 -11.63 -33.22 11.77
CA LEU A 102 -11.43 -34.66 12.03
C LEU A 102 -9.95 -34.94 12.34
N VAL A 103 -9.05 -34.32 11.58
CA VAL A 103 -7.60 -34.42 11.80
C VAL A 103 -7.14 -33.70 13.08
N SER A 104 -7.82 -32.63 13.48
CA SER A 104 -7.52 -31.91 14.74
C SER A 104 -8.05 -32.65 15.97
N LEU A 105 -9.22 -33.30 15.88
CA LEU A 105 -9.78 -34.17 16.92
C LEU A 105 -8.86 -35.37 17.20
N GLU A 106 -8.29 -35.98 16.16
CA GLU A 106 -7.29 -37.04 16.31
C GLU A 106 -5.96 -36.55 16.93
N ARG A 107 -5.73 -35.23 16.98
CA ARG A 107 -4.53 -34.58 17.54
C ARG A 107 -4.81 -33.80 18.83
N GLU A 108 -6.02 -33.88 19.39
CA GLU A 108 -6.40 -33.11 20.59
C GLU A 108 -5.56 -33.46 21.83
N ASP A 109 -5.00 -34.67 21.89
CA ASP A 109 -4.08 -35.09 22.95
C ASP A 109 -2.78 -34.24 22.97
N ASP A 110 -2.28 -33.80 21.80
CA ASP A 110 -1.07 -32.96 21.68
C ASP A 110 -1.33 -31.46 21.98
N LEU A 111 -2.60 -31.01 21.92
CA LEU A 111 -2.98 -29.60 22.08
C LEU A 111 -3.21 -29.19 23.56
N ARG A 112 -3.41 -30.17 24.45
CA ARG A 112 -3.51 -29.93 25.91
C ARG A 112 -2.20 -29.40 26.49
N ASP A 113 -1.06 -29.82 25.94
CA ASP A 113 0.26 -29.39 26.40
C ASP A 113 0.60 -27.94 25.99
N ILE A 114 -0.02 -27.42 24.92
CA ILE A 114 0.21 -26.06 24.41
C ILE A 114 -0.69 -25.04 25.14
N THR A 115 -1.91 -25.45 25.48
CA THR A 115 -2.89 -24.57 26.17
C THR A 115 -2.57 -24.39 27.65
N GLN A 116 -1.91 -25.34 28.31
CA GLN A 116 -1.45 -25.18 29.69
C GLN A 116 -0.21 -24.28 29.84
N ASN A 117 0.63 -24.16 28.80
CA ASN A 117 1.87 -23.37 28.85
C ASN A 117 1.73 -21.89 28.40
N THR A 118 0.55 -21.47 27.95
CA THR A 118 0.33 -20.10 27.39
C THR A 118 -0.57 -19.22 28.27
N GLY A 119 -0.76 -19.59 29.54
CA GLY A 119 -1.58 -18.86 30.52
C GLY A 119 -0.91 -17.66 31.21
N GLU A 120 0.38 -17.39 30.99
CA GLU A 120 1.11 -16.30 31.67
C GLU A 120 1.87 -15.41 30.68
N HIS A 121 1.20 -14.45 30.05
CA HIS A 121 1.86 -13.28 29.46
C HIS A 121 1.10 -12.01 29.80
N ALA A 122 1.21 -11.61 31.06
CA ALA A 122 1.25 -10.21 31.42
C ALA A 122 2.53 -9.56 30.81
N ASP A 123 2.44 -8.26 30.52
CA ASP A 123 3.56 -7.35 30.23
C ASP A 123 4.06 -7.19 28.78
N ASP A 124 3.16 -6.80 27.87
CA ASP A 124 3.47 -6.23 26.53
C ASP A 124 3.81 -4.70 26.58
N GLU A 125 4.16 -4.17 27.76
CA GLU A 125 4.51 -2.74 28.00
C GLU A 125 6.02 -2.48 27.90
N GLU A 126 6.86 -3.46 28.25
CA GLU A 126 8.31 -3.23 28.41
C GLU A 126 9.08 -3.31 27.08
N THR A 127 8.62 -4.13 26.14
CA THR A 127 9.18 -4.25 24.78
C THR A 127 8.96 -2.97 23.95
N ARG A 128 7.95 -2.16 24.27
CA ARG A 128 7.69 -0.87 23.59
C ARG A 128 8.58 0.27 24.07
N LYS A 129 9.19 0.18 25.25
CA LYS A 129 10.08 1.22 25.81
C LYS A 129 11.48 1.19 25.20
N ARG A 130 12.01 0.01 24.85
CA ARG A 130 13.38 -0.13 24.31
C ARG A 130 13.55 0.45 22.88
N ASN A 131 12.47 0.51 22.10
CA ASN A 131 12.53 1.04 20.72
C ASN A 131 12.40 2.58 20.61
N ARG A 132 12.35 3.31 21.73
CA ARG A 132 12.20 4.78 21.76
C ARG A 132 13.47 5.56 22.08
N ALA A 133 14.58 4.89 22.39
CA ALA A 133 15.82 5.53 22.82
C ALA A 133 16.53 6.36 21.73
N ASN A 134 16.14 6.22 20.45
CA ASN A 134 16.84 6.84 19.31
C ASN A 134 16.10 8.03 18.67
N VAL A 135 15.15 8.67 19.37
CA VAL A 135 14.44 9.85 18.84
C VAL A 135 14.91 11.11 19.56
N THR A 136 15.89 11.79 19.00
CA THR A 136 16.30 13.13 19.42
C THR A 136 15.26 14.13 18.92
N LYS A 137 14.37 14.53 19.84
CA LYS A 137 13.40 15.63 19.71
C LYS A 137 12.10 15.31 18.94
N VAL A 138 11.08 14.89 19.70
CA VAL A 138 9.67 14.96 19.26
C VAL A 138 9.19 16.39 19.46
N VAL A 139 9.07 17.16 18.38
CA VAL A 139 8.41 18.47 18.41
C VAL A 139 6.91 18.24 18.22
N SER A 140 6.12 18.29 19.28
CA SER A 140 4.66 18.38 19.16
C SER A 140 4.29 19.76 18.64
N ARG A 141 4.10 19.90 17.33
CA ARG A 141 3.42 21.06 16.74
C ARG A 141 1.94 20.98 17.10
N ASN A 142 1.58 21.41 18.30
CA ASN A 142 0.20 21.67 18.65
C ASN A 142 -0.18 23.02 18.04
N GLU A 143 -0.46 23.02 16.73
CA GLU A 143 -1.10 24.18 16.12
C GLU A 143 -2.50 24.37 16.74
N PRO A 144 -2.88 25.61 17.14
CA PRO A 144 -4.20 25.87 17.67
C PRO A 144 -5.25 25.55 16.60
N GLY A 145 -5.96 24.44 16.75
CA GLY A 145 -6.93 23.93 15.78
C GLY A 145 -6.65 22.53 15.24
N SER A 146 -5.50 21.93 15.56
CA SER A 146 -5.22 20.53 15.21
C SER A 146 -5.97 19.58 16.13
N VAL A 147 -7.02 18.93 15.60
CA VAL A 147 -7.70 17.85 16.31
C VAL A 147 -6.78 16.62 16.30
N LEU A 148 -6.31 16.22 17.48
CA LEU A 148 -5.52 15.00 17.66
C LEU A 148 -6.34 13.78 17.24
N THR A 149 -6.15 13.32 16.00
CA THR A 149 -6.79 12.09 15.50
C THR A 149 -6.23 10.90 16.25
N ARG A 150 -7.10 10.12 16.91
CA ARG A 150 -6.65 8.93 17.66
C ARG A 150 -6.21 7.83 16.71
N ARG A 151 -5.35 6.93 17.19
CA ARG A 151 -4.94 5.75 16.40
C ARG A 151 -6.19 4.92 16.08
N ASN A 152 -6.34 4.52 14.82
CA ASN A 152 -7.48 3.77 14.24
C ASN A 152 -8.76 4.58 13.95
N GLU A 153 -8.73 5.91 14.04
CA GLU A 153 -9.85 6.72 13.56
C GLU A 153 -9.84 6.90 12.02
N PRO A 154 -11.02 7.00 11.39
CA PRO A 154 -11.10 7.24 9.96
C PRO A 154 -10.46 8.59 9.60
N SER A 155 -9.58 8.60 8.61
CA SER A 155 -8.85 9.79 8.17
C SER A 155 -9.42 10.32 6.85
N ILE A 156 -9.51 11.65 6.75
CA ILE A 156 -9.96 12.36 5.54
C ILE A 156 -8.99 12.18 4.36
N ARG A 157 -7.74 11.82 4.64
CA ARG A 157 -6.72 11.53 3.61
C ARG A 157 -7.06 10.27 2.80
N ASN A 158 -7.76 9.31 3.41
CA ASN A 158 -8.13 8.05 2.76
C ASN A 158 -9.57 8.12 2.24
N LYS A 159 -9.82 7.76 0.97
CA LYS A 159 -11.17 7.80 0.37
C LYS A 159 -12.24 7.05 1.18
N LYS A 160 -11.89 5.87 1.71
CA LYS A 160 -12.78 5.08 2.58
C LYS A 160 -13.05 5.79 3.90
N GLY A 161 -12.02 6.37 4.50
CA GLY A 161 -12.12 7.12 5.75
C GLY A 161 -12.92 8.41 5.59
N ALA A 162 -12.73 9.14 4.49
CA ALA A 162 -13.53 10.31 4.14
C ALA A 162 -15.02 9.96 4.01
N LYS A 163 -15.36 8.84 3.35
CA LYS A 163 -16.75 8.39 3.23
C LYS A 163 -17.36 8.02 4.60
N THR A 164 -16.60 7.35 5.47
CA THR A 164 -17.11 7.01 6.81
C THR A 164 -17.24 8.23 7.70
N LEU A 165 -16.33 9.21 7.60
CA LEU A 165 -16.46 10.51 8.27
C LEU A 165 -17.71 11.25 7.81
N GLN A 166 -17.95 11.31 6.49
CA GLN A 166 -19.13 11.97 5.93
C GLN A 166 -20.45 11.39 6.48
N ILE A 167 -20.54 10.06 6.61
CA ILE A 167 -21.72 9.40 7.18
C ILE A 167 -21.90 9.82 8.64
N LYS A 168 -20.83 9.72 9.45
CA LYS A 168 -20.87 10.11 10.87
C LYS A 168 -21.21 11.59 11.06
N GLU A 169 -20.69 12.47 10.21
CA GLU A 169 -20.99 13.90 10.24
C GLU A 169 -22.44 14.17 9.86
N THR A 170 -22.97 13.46 8.87
CA THR A 170 -24.40 13.56 8.49
C THR A 170 -25.30 13.11 9.63
N GLU A 171 -24.97 12.00 10.30
CA GLU A 171 -25.69 11.52 11.48
C GLU A 171 -25.65 12.53 12.63
N ARG A 172 -24.45 13.06 12.94
CA ARG A 172 -24.27 14.08 13.98
C ARG A 172 -25.04 15.37 13.65
N PHE A 173 -25.03 15.79 12.39
CA PHE A 173 -25.78 16.96 11.94
C PHE A 173 -27.29 16.77 12.13
N ASN A 174 -27.81 15.60 11.76
CA ASN A 174 -29.22 15.27 11.99
C ASN A 174 -29.58 15.23 13.48
N GLN A 175 -28.66 14.79 14.34
CA GLN A 175 -28.86 14.84 15.80
C GLN A 175 -28.91 16.27 16.33
N VAL A 176 -28.03 17.16 15.84
CA VAL A 176 -28.02 18.58 16.22
C VAL A 176 -29.33 19.25 15.81
N LEU A 177 -29.82 18.99 14.59
CA LEU A 177 -31.09 19.54 14.11
C LEU A 177 -32.30 19.08 14.92
N LYS A 178 -32.25 17.89 15.53
CA LYS A 178 -33.32 17.36 16.39
C LYS A 178 -33.27 17.91 17.81
N ASN A 179 -32.21 18.62 18.20
CA ASN A 179 -32.07 19.13 19.56
C ASN A 179 -32.90 20.40 19.75
N GLN A 180 -33.87 20.36 20.68
CA GLN A 180 -34.77 21.49 20.98
C GLN A 180 -34.01 22.77 21.35
N LEU A 181 -32.91 22.65 22.10
CA LEU A 181 -32.07 23.78 22.51
C LEU A 181 -31.39 24.46 21.32
N PHE A 182 -31.02 23.67 20.31
CA PHE A 182 -30.43 24.19 19.08
C PHE A 182 -31.49 24.89 18.21
N GLN A 183 -32.73 24.39 18.20
CA GLN A 183 -33.84 25.02 17.47
C GLN A 183 -34.26 26.35 18.07
N THR A 184 -34.22 26.50 19.40
CA THR A 184 -34.60 27.74 20.08
C THR A 184 -33.49 28.79 20.09
N ASN A 185 -32.23 28.38 20.27
CA ASN A 185 -31.08 29.30 20.25
C ASN A 185 -29.82 28.62 19.69
N THR A 186 -29.65 28.73 18.37
CA THR A 186 -28.55 28.14 17.60
C THR A 186 -27.17 28.59 18.08
N PHE A 187 -26.98 29.90 18.27
CA PHE A 187 -25.69 30.47 18.67
C PHE A 187 -25.36 30.24 20.15
N GLY A 188 -26.36 30.20 21.03
CA GLY A 188 -26.19 29.85 22.44
C GLY A 188 -25.71 28.42 22.62
N ALA A 189 -26.40 27.46 21.99
CA ALA A 189 -26.02 26.05 21.99
C ALA A 189 -24.61 25.84 21.39
N LEU A 190 -24.25 26.56 20.33
CA LEU A 190 -22.92 26.48 19.73
C LEU A 190 -21.81 26.97 20.67
N ARG A 191 -22.04 28.07 21.40
CA ARG A 191 -21.09 28.60 22.40
C ARG A 191 -20.84 27.60 23.53
N GLU A 192 -21.89 26.92 24.00
CA GLU A 192 -21.77 25.89 25.05
C GLU A 192 -20.97 24.68 24.57
N VAL A 193 -21.22 24.19 23.35
CA VAL A 193 -20.47 23.08 22.75
C VAL A 193 -18.98 23.42 22.59
N ILE A 194 -18.67 24.63 22.11
CA ILE A 194 -17.28 25.10 21.98
C ILE A 194 -16.61 25.20 23.36
N LYS A 195 -17.34 25.65 24.39
CA LYS A 195 -16.85 25.72 25.77
C LYS A 195 -16.56 24.33 26.34
N MET A 196 -17.39 23.32 26.01
CA MET A 196 -17.16 21.93 26.40
C MET A 196 -15.98 21.27 25.68
N GLN A 197 -15.71 21.63 24.42
CA GLN A 197 -14.57 21.11 23.66
C GLN A 197 -13.19 21.65 24.09
N LYS A 198 -13.15 22.79 24.78
CA LYS A 198 -11.90 23.41 25.26
C LYS A 198 -11.47 22.90 26.65
N ARG A 199 -12.30 22.13 27.34
CA ARG A 199 -11.94 21.40 28.57
C ARG A 199 -11.35 20.04 28.21
#